data_AF-A0A090S3K4-F1
#
_entry.id   AF-A0A090S3K4-F1
#
_cell.length_a   1.000
_cell.length_b   1.000
_cell.length_c   1.000
_cell.angle_alpha   90.00
_cell.angle_beta   90.00
_cell.angle_gamma   90.00
#
_symmetry.space_group_name_H-M   'P 1'
#
loop_
_entity.id
_entity.type
_entity.pdbx_description
1 polymer ?
#
loop_
_entity_poly.entity_id
_entity_poly.type
_entity_poly.pdbx_seq_one_letter_code
_entity_poly.pdbx_strand_id
1 'polypeptide(L)'
;MSLIKKSVSRVMKSTAIVAATCLAFVAGSANADDKVYRLKLAETWGPNFPIFGDATKNMAKMAEEMSNGRLQIRIDSSNKHKAPFGVFDMVKSGQYDMGHSASYYWKGKVPNTLYFTTMPFGMTAPEQYAWFYHGGGMELMEKVYSPHNLMSFPGGNTDVQMGGWFQKEINSVEDLQGLKMRIPGFAGEILAEVGAKRQILPLVSSTRH
;
A
#
# COMPACT_ATOMS: atom_id res chain seq x y z
N MET A 1 42.09 4.72 -70.63
CA MET A 1 41.88 3.84 -69.44
C MET A 1 41.80 4.56 -68.07
N SER A 2 41.69 5.90 -68.02
CA SER A 2 41.71 6.67 -66.75
C SER A 2 40.33 7.17 -66.29
N LEU A 3 39.44 7.50 -67.23
CA LEU A 3 38.11 8.07 -66.93
C LEU A 3 37.11 7.02 -66.42
N ILE A 4 37.18 5.79 -66.92
CA ILE A 4 36.30 4.68 -66.53
C ILE A 4 36.53 4.28 -65.06
N LYS A 5 37.79 4.24 -64.61
CA LYS A 5 38.13 3.91 -63.21
C LYS A 5 37.61 4.95 -62.21
N LYS A 6 37.59 6.24 -62.58
CA LYS A 6 37.05 7.32 -61.72
C LYS A 6 35.53 7.28 -61.63
N SER A 7 34.83 6.94 -62.71
CA SER A 7 33.37 6.80 -62.70
C SER A 7 32.92 5.59 -61.88
N VAL A 8 33.63 4.46 -62.01
CA VAL A 8 33.35 3.23 -61.23
C VAL A 8 33.61 3.45 -59.74
N SER A 9 34.69 4.17 -59.36
CA SER A 9 34.95 4.46 -57.94
C SER A 9 33.95 5.45 -57.34
N ARG A 10 33.39 6.36 -58.14
CA ARG A 10 32.34 7.29 -57.70
C ARG A 10 31.01 6.56 -57.47
N VAL A 11 30.63 5.68 -58.39
CA VAL A 11 29.43 4.84 -58.26
C VAL A 11 29.57 3.89 -57.07
N MET A 12 30.72 3.22 -56.88
CA MET A 12 30.95 2.35 -55.71
C MET A 12 30.89 3.11 -54.38
N LYS A 13 31.40 4.35 -54.32
CA LYS A 13 31.29 5.21 -53.13
C LYS A 13 29.85 5.66 -52.87
N SER A 14 29.10 5.99 -53.92
CA SER A 14 27.68 6.36 -53.80
C SER A 14 26.81 5.19 -53.35
N THR A 15 27.05 3.97 -53.83
CA THR A 15 26.32 2.77 -53.40
C THR A 15 26.66 2.38 -51.95
N ALA A 16 27.90 2.57 -51.52
CA ALA A 16 28.31 2.34 -50.13
C ALA A 16 27.66 3.33 -49.15
N ILE A 17 27.50 4.60 -49.55
CA ILE A 17 26.85 5.62 -48.72
C ILE A 17 25.35 5.33 -48.56
N VAL A 18 24.66 4.94 -49.63
CA VAL A 18 23.21 4.60 -49.60
C VAL A 18 22.96 3.32 -48.80
N ALA A 19 23.81 2.30 -48.92
CA ALA A 19 23.70 1.09 -48.11
C ALA A 19 23.93 1.37 -46.60
N ALA A 20 24.88 2.25 -46.26
CA ALA A 20 25.12 2.66 -44.88
C ALA A 20 23.97 3.51 -44.30
N THR A 21 23.24 4.27 -45.12
CA THR A 21 22.07 5.04 -44.65
C THR A 21 20.86 4.14 -44.38
N CYS A 22 20.66 3.07 -45.16
CA CYS A 22 19.59 2.10 -44.90
C CYS A 22 19.85 1.25 -43.65
N LEU A 23 21.11 0.90 -43.36
CA LEU A 23 21.48 0.20 -42.12
C LEU A 23 21.30 1.07 -40.86
N ALA A 24 21.45 2.40 -40.97
CA ALA A 24 21.18 3.32 -39.88
C ALA A 24 19.67 3.46 -39.56
N PHE A 25 18.78 3.27 -40.56
CA PHE A 25 17.34 3.28 -40.35
C PHE A 25 16.80 1.98 -39.71
N VAL A 26 17.47 0.84 -39.92
CA VAL A 26 17.09 -0.45 -39.30
C VAL A 26 17.65 -0.59 -37.88
N ALA A 27 18.74 0.12 -37.54
CA ALA A 27 19.25 0.24 -36.18
C ALA A 27 18.46 1.24 -35.31
N GLY A 28 17.53 1.98 -35.93
CA GLY A 28 16.69 3.01 -35.30
C GLY A 28 15.37 2.51 -34.73
N SER A 29 15.18 1.19 -34.59
CA SER A 29 14.19 0.65 -33.66
C SER A 29 14.71 0.90 -32.25
N ALA A 30 14.61 2.15 -31.80
CA ALA A 30 14.56 2.43 -30.38
C ALA A 30 13.37 1.62 -29.86
N ASN A 31 13.64 0.40 -29.37
CA ASN A 31 12.75 -0.25 -28.43
C ASN A 31 12.50 0.83 -27.39
N ALA A 32 11.23 1.23 -27.25
CA ALA A 32 10.81 2.10 -26.18
C ALA A 32 11.44 1.53 -24.92
N ASP A 33 12.40 2.26 -24.35
CA ASP A 33 13.07 1.89 -23.12
C ASP A 33 11.95 1.74 -22.09
N ASP A 34 11.61 0.50 -21.75
CA ASP A 34 10.45 0.17 -20.93
C ASP A 34 10.76 0.66 -19.51
N LYS A 35 10.54 1.95 -19.28
CA LYS A 35 10.92 2.67 -18.06
C LYS A 35 10.44 1.88 -16.84
N VAL A 36 11.39 1.38 -16.06
CA VAL A 36 11.11 0.61 -14.83
C VAL A 36 10.88 1.57 -13.67
N TYR A 37 9.67 1.56 -13.13
CA TYR A 37 9.25 2.27 -11.93
C TYR A 37 9.53 1.41 -10.70
N ARG A 38 10.29 1.97 -9.75
CA ARG A 38 10.65 1.31 -8.49
C ARG A 38 10.02 2.05 -7.32
N LEU A 39 8.94 1.48 -6.77
CA LEU A 39 8.23 2.04 -5.64
C LEU A 39 8.65 1.36 -4.33
N LYS A 40 8.51 2.08 -3.22
CA LYS A 40 8.72 1.57 -1.87
C LYS A 40 7.41 1.58 -1.10
N LEU A 41 7.07 0.45 -0.48
CA LEU A 41 5.91 0.29 0.40
C LEU A 41 6.37 0.11 1.84
N ALA A 42 5.83 0.91 2.77
CA ALA A 42 5.98 0.70 4.21
C ALA A 42 4.75 -0.01 4.78
N GLU A 43 4.93 -1.09 5.55
CA GLU A 43 3.80 -1.79 6.19
C GLU A 43 3.89 -1.76 7.72
N THR A 44 2.75 -1.60 8.39
CA THR A 44 2.70 -1.56 9.87
C THR A 44 3.18 -2.87 10.52
N TRP A 45 3.13 -3.99 9.80
CA TRP A 45 3.33 -5.33 10.33
C TRP A 45 4.81 -5.70 10.48
N GLY A 46 5.08 -6.80 11.21
CA GLY A 46 6.40 -7.42 11.26
C GLY A 46 6.76 -8.13 9.95
N PRO A 47 8.03 -8.50 9.74
CA PRO A 47 8.43 -9.26 8.56
C PRO A 47 7.72 -10.62 8.55
N ASN A 48 7.28 -11.07 7.38
CA ASN A 48 6.56 -12.34 7.20
C ASN A 48 5.31 -12.50 8.08
N PHE A 49 4.61 -11.40 8.36
CA PHE A 49 3.35 -11.45 9.08
C PHE A 49 2.28 -12.15 8.22
N PRO A 50 1.69 -13.28 8.67
CA PRO A 50 0.71 -14.01 7.88
C PRO A 50 -0.52 -13.17 7.57
N ILE A 51 -1.17 -13.43 6.44
CA ILE A 51 -2.37 -12.77 5.93
C ILE A 51 -2.13 -11.30 5.56
N PHE A 52 -1.73 -10.45 6.51
CA PHE A 52 -1.57 -9.02 6.25
C PHE A 52 -0.32 -8.71 5.43
N GLY A 53 0.78 -9.41 5.68
CA GLY A 53 1.97 -9.34 4.85
C GLY A 53 1.83 -10.11 3.54
N ASP A 54 0.92 -11.10 3.48
CA ASP A 54 0.63 -11.81 2.24
C ASP A 54 -0.16 -10.91 1.28
N ALA A 55 -1.06 -10.05 1.79
CA ALA A 55 -1.77 -9.05 0.99
C ALA A 55 -0.81 -8.09 0.27
N THR A 56 0.18 -7.54 0.98
CA THR A 56 1.18 -6.63 0.38
C THR A 56 2.07 -7.35 -0.64
N LYS A 57 2.52 -8.56 -0.33
CA LYS A 57 3.31 -9.40 -1.25
C LYS A 57 2.54 -9.76 -2.51
N ASN A 58 1.28 -10.17 -2.37
CA ASN A 58 0.42 -10.52 -3.50
C ASN A 58 0.17 -9.31 -4.39
N MET A 59 -0.10 -8.14 -3.81
CA MET A 59 -0.24 -6.88 -4.56
C MET A 59 1.03 -6.53 -5.33
N ALA A 60 2.20 -6.58 -4.68
CA ALA A 60 3.48 -6.31 -5.33
C ALA A 60 3.77 -7.30 -6.47
N LYS A 61 3.50 -8.58 -6.26
CA LYS A 61 3.65 -9.63 -7.26
C LYS A 61 2.73 -9.40 -8.47
N MET A 62 1.45 -9.12 -8.24
CA MET A 62 0.49 -8.83 -9.32
C MET A 62 0.92 -7.59 -10.11
N ALA A 63 1.37 -6.54 -9.44
CA ALA A 63 1.87 -5.33 -10.09
C ALA A 63 3.07 -5.62 -11.01
N GLU A 64 4.01 -6.45 -10.54
CA GLU A 64 5.19 -6.84 -11.32
C GLU A 64 4.81 -7.72 -12.51
N GLU A 65 3.98 -8.75 -12.31
CA GLU A 65 3.53 -9.66 -13.37
C GLU A 65 2.71 -8.94 -14.44
N MET A 66 1.71 -8.14 -14.04
CA MET A 66 0.83 -7.42 -14.98
C MET A 66 1.57 -6.31 -15.74
N SER A 67 2.63 -5.74 -15.16
CA SER A 67 3.43 -4.70 -15.80
C SER A 67 4.57 -5.23 -16.65
N ASN A 68 4.76 -6.55 -16.73
CA ASN A 68 5.92 -7.20 -17.33
C ASN A 68 7.24 -6.71 -16.71
N GLY A 69 7.30 -6.61 -15.38
CA GLY A 69 8.49 -6.19 -14.63
C GLY A 69 8.74 -4.69 -14.59
N ARG A 70 7.90 -3.86 -15.24
CA ARG A 70 8.07 -2.40 -15.31
C ARG A 70 7.65 -1.68 -14.03
N LEU A 71 6.83 -2.30 -13.18
CA LEU A 71 6.45 -1.78 -11.86
C LEU A 71 6.95 -2.75 -10.80
N GLN A 72 7.96 -2.32 -10.04
CA GLN A 72 8.55 -3.12 -8.97
C GLN A 72 8.32 -2.44 -7.63
N ILE A 73 7.74 -3.16 -6.68
CA ILE A 73 7.36 -2.63 -5.37
C ILE A 73 8.18 -3.32 -4.28
N ARG A 74 9.09 -2.57 -3.64
CA ARG A 74 9.87 -3.06 -2.50
C ARG A 74 9.10 -2.87 -1.20
N ILE A 75 8.84 -3.96 -0.49
CA ILE A 75 8.13 -3.93 0.80
C ILE A 75 9.16 -3.83 1.94
N ASP A 76 9.01 -2.81 2.77
CA ASP A 76 9.76 -2.63 4.01
C ASP A 76 8.79 -2.81 5.20
N SER A 77 8.96 -3.88 5.98
CA SER A 77 8.20 -4.12 7.20
C SER A 77 8.72 -3.34 8.40
N SER A 78 7.99 -3.34 9.52
CA SER A 78 8.31 -2.55 10.73
C SER A 78 9.68 -2.82 11.33
N ASN A 79 10.27 -4.00 11.13
CA ASN A 79 11.64 -4.30 11.56
C ASN A 79 12.68 -3.49 10.78
N LYS A 80 12.36 -2.99 9.57
CA LYS A 80 13.25 -2.20 8.72
C LYS A 80 13.08 -0.69 8.93
N HIS A 81 11.85 -0.18 8.87
CA HIS A 81 11.60 1.26 9.04
C HIS A 81 11.39 1.69 10.52
N LYS A 82 11.28 0.74 11.46
CA LYS A 82 11.24 0.96 12.92
C LYS A 82 10.07 1.81 13.47
N ALA A 83 9.11 2.19 12.63
CA ALA A 83 7.97 3.00 13.01
C ALA A 83 6.65 2.41 12.47
N PRO A 84 6.05 1.41 13.15
CA PRO A 84 4.84 0.72 12.69
C PRO A 84 3.61 1.64 12.58
N PHE A 85 3.49 2.65 13.45
CA PHE A 85 2.48 3.71 13.37
C PHE A 85 3.01 4.98 12.66
N GLY A 86 4.08 4.86 11.86
CA GLY A 86 4.62 5.98 11.07
C GLY A 86 4.17 5.99 9.62
N VAL A 87 3.46 4.94 9.16
CA VAL A 87 3.15 4.72 7.74
C VAL A 87 2.42 5.91 7.10
N PHE A 88 1.47 6.52 7.79
CA PHE A 88 0.76 7.71 7.28
C PHE A 88 1.70 8.87 6.95
N ASP A 89 2.60 9.22 7.88
CA ASP A 89 3.52 10.35 7.69
C ASP A 89 4.60 10.02 6.65
N MET A 90 5.03 8.75 6.60
CA MET A 90 5.99 8.26 5.61
C MET A 90 5.48 8.39 4.17
N VAL A 91 4.20 8.07 3.94
CA VAL A 91 3.61 8.21 2.60
C VAL A 91 3.28 9.68 2.30
N LYS A 92 2.70 10.39 3.27
CA LYS A 92 2.36 11.82 3.13
C LYS A 92 3.57 12.67 2.77
N SER A 93 4.73 12.37 3.34
CA SER A 93 5.99 13.09 3.06
C SER A 93 6.68 12.66 1.76
N GLY A 94 6.22 11.60 1.10
CA GLY A 94 6.90 11.01 -0.06
C GLY A 94 8.17 10.23 0.29
N GLN A 95 8.45 9.97 1.57
CA GLN A 95 9.55 9.08 1.97
C GLN A 95 9.33 7.65 1.44
N TYR A 96 8.07 7.22 1.46
CA TYR A 96 7.57 5.99 0.84
C TYR A 96 6.48 6.35 -0.17
N ASP A 97 6.43 5.62 -1.27
CA ASP A 97 5.43 5.84 -2.32
C ASP A 97 4.08 5.23 -1.94
N MET A 98 4.11 4.17 -1.12
CA MET A 98 2.94 3.40 -0.72
C MET A 98 3.01 3.02 0.76
N GLY A 99 1.84 2.76 1.35
CA GLY A 99 1.73 2.31 2.72
C GLY A 99 0.63 1.27 2.87
N HIS A 100 0.86 0.25 3.70
CA HIS A 100 -0.16 -0.71 4.08
C HIS A 100 -0.35 -0.71 5.60
N SER A 101 -1.57 -0.36 6.02
CA SER A 101 -1.92 -0.18 7.43
C SER A 101 -3.45 -0.24 7.58
N ALA A 102 -3.96 0.18 8.73
CA ALA A 102 -5.39 0.33 8.97
C ALA A 102 -5.73 1.80 9.29
N SER A 103 -6.75 2.32 8.61
CA SER A 103 -7.16 3.73 8.64
C SER A 103 -7.45 4.25 10.06
N TYR A 104 -8.05 3.43 10.92
CA TYR A 104 -8.37 3.78 12.31
C TYR A 104 -7.17 4.09 13.22
N TYR A 105 -5.93 3.81 12.81
CA TYR A 105 -4.72 4.13 13.58
C TYR A 105 -4.42 5.62 13.53
N TRP A 106 -4.94 6.31 12.51
CA TRP A 106 -4.69 7.72 12.25
C TRP A 106 -5.70 8.65 12.93
N LYS A 107 -6.59 8.12 13.78
CA LYS A 107 -7.64 8.90 14.44
C LYS A 107 -7.12 10.11 15.22
N GLY A 108 -5.93 9.99 15.82
CA GLY A 108 -5.30 11.09 16.55
C GLY A 108 -4.73 12.20 15.66
N LYS A 109 -4.61 11.95 14.35
CA LYS A 109 -4.19 12.93 13.34
C LYS A 109 -5.40 13.49 12.59
N VAL A 110 -6.28 12.60 12.14
CA VAL A 110 -7.46 12.91 11.35
C VAL A 110 -8.61 12.05 11.87
N PRO A 111 -9.52 12.60 12.70
CA PRO A 111 -10.58 11.83 13.35
C PRO A 111 -11.44 11.02 12.37
N ASN A 112 -11.72 11.58 11.19
CA ASN A 112 -12.56 10.95 10.17
C ASN A 112 -11.95 9.68 9.55
N THR A 113 -10.67 9.37 9.78
CA THR A 113 -10.08 8.11 9.28
C THR A 113 -10.64 6.88 10.00
N LEU A 114 -11.28 7.05 11.16
CA LEU A 114 -11.91 5.97 11.92
C LEU A 114 -12.92 5.16 11.07
N TYR A 115 -13.72 5.85 10.27
CA TYR A 115 -14.87 5.24 9.57
C TYR A 115 -14.49 4.30 8.43
N PHE A 116 -13.25 4.38 7.91
CA PHE A 116 -12.80 3.59 6.76
C PHE A 116 -12.06 2.30 7.13
N THR A 117 -12.05 1.91 8.42
CA THR A 117 -11.64 0.55 8.83
C THR A 117 -12.84 -0.29 9.20
N THR A 118 -13.52 0.06 10.28
CA THR A 118 -14.79 -0.54 10.70
C THR A 118 -15.36 0.27 11.87
N MET A 119 -16.66 0.13 12.13
CA MET A 119 -17.33 0.71 13.28
C MET A 119 -17.96 -0.41 14.13
N PRO A 120 -17.95 -0.28 15.47
CA PRO A 120 -18.70 -1.17 16.35
C PRO A 120 -20.18 -1.22 15.95
N PHE A 121 -20.75 -2.42 15.92
CA PHE A 121 -22.12 -2.67 15.45
C PHE A 121 -22.37 -2.21 13.99
N GLY A 122 -21.32 -2.15 13.18
CA GLY A 122 -21.37 -1.76 11.78
C GLY A 122 -21.62 -2.92 10.82
N MET A 123 -21.22 -2.68 9.57
CA MET A 123 -21.37 -3.62 8.44
C MET A 123 -20.45 -4.84 8.54
N THR A 124 -20.91 -5.96 7.99
CA THR A 124 -20.09 -7.14 7.68
C THR A 124 -19.16 -6.88 6.47
N ALA A 125 -18.20 -7.76 6.21
CA ALA A 125 -17.27 -7.58 5.10
C ALA A 125 -17.95 -7.41 3.72
N PRO A 126 -18.94 -8.24 3.31
CA PRO A 126 -19.62 -8.05 2.03
C PRO A 126 -20.38 -6.73 1.94
N GLU A 127 -21.09 -6.34 3.00
CA GLU A 127 -21.83 -5.08 3.07
C GLU A 127 -20.88 -3.88 3.00
N GLN A 128 -19.75 -3.93 3.69
CA GLN A 128 -18.75 -2.87 3.68
C GLN A 128 -18.09 -2.72 2.31
N TYR A 129 -17.80 -3.83 1.61
CA TYR A 129 -17.30 -3.76 0.23
C TYR A 129 -18.34 -3.20 -0.74
N ALA A 130 -19.63 -3.57 -0.58
CA ALA A 130 -20.71 -2.97 -1.35
C ALA A 130 -20.79 -1.45 -1.11
N TRP A 131 -20.65 -1.02 0.15
CA TRP A 131 -20.61 0.41 0.49
C TRP A 131 -19.39 1.12 -0.10
N PHE A 132 -18.19 0.54 -0.02
CA PHE A 132 -16.99 1.14 -0.61
C PHE A 132 -17.14 1.34 -2.11
N TYR A 133 -17.44 0.27 -2.85
CA TYR A 133 -17.38 0.30 -4.32
C TYR A 133 -18.66 0.76 -5.02
N HIS A 134 -19.81 0.71 -4.33
CA HIS A 134 -21.11 1.03 -4.92
C HIS A 134 -21.97 1.98 -4.07
N GLY A 135 -21.61 2.21 -2.80
CA GLY A 135 -22.39 3.02 -1.86
C GLY A 135 -21.77 4.37 -1.51
N GLY A 136 -20.77 4.85 -2.26
CA GLY A 136 -20.14 6.15 -2.05
C GLY A 136 -18.97 6.15 -1.04
N GLY A 137 -18.56 4.99 -0.54
CA GLY A 137 -17.52 4.89 0.48
C GLY A 137 -16.13 5.28 -0.02
N MET A 138 -15.77 4.95 -1.26
CA MET A 138 -14.50 5.36 -1.88
C MET A 138 -14.40 6.88 -2.03
N GLU A 139 -15.47 7.56 -2.44
CA GLU A 139 -15.54 9.00 -2.62
C GLU A 139 -15.44 9.75 -1.29
N LEU A 140 -16.08 9.21 -0.24
CA LEU A 140 -15.93 9.73 1.12
C LEU A 140 -14.51 9.56 1.63
N MET A 141 -13.89 8.42 1.36
CA MET A 141 -12.51 8.15 1.75
C MET A 141 -11.54 9.10 1.04
N GLU A 142 -11.72 9.32 -0.26
CA GLU A 142 -10.93 10.30 -1.02
C GLU A 142 -11.05 11.71 -0.43
N LYS A 143 -12.27 12.18 -0.11
CA LYS A 143 -12.47 13.51 0.51
C LYS A 143 -11.68 13.69 1.82
N VAL A 144 -11.51 12.62 2.58
CA VAL A 144 -10.76 12.65 3.85
C VAL A 144 -9.25 12.58 3.63
N TYR A 145 -8.79 11.80 2.65
CA TYR A 145 -7.37 11.54 2.43
C TYR A 145 -6.68 12.53 1.48
N SER A 146 -7.39 13.06 0.48
CA SER A 146 -6.85 13.99 -0.52
C SER A 146 -6.22 15.28 0.07
N PRO A 147 -6.78 15.92 1.12
CA PRO A 147 -6.14 17.06 1.79
C PRO A 147 -4.77 16.75 2.40
N HIS A 148 -4.44 15.46 2.53
CA HIS A 148 -3.17 14.98 3.07
C HIS A 148 -2.22 14.46 1.99
N ASN A 149 -2.53 14.69 0.70
CA ASN A 149 -1.77 14.18 -0.43
C ASN A 149 -1.64 12.64 -0.40
N LEU A 150 -2.72 11.97 -0.01
CA LEU A 150 -2.79 10.53 0.12
C LEU A 150 -3.96 10.00 -0.70
N MET A 151 -3.74 8.85 -1.34
CA MET A 151 -4.80 8.01 -1.88
C MET A 151 -4.95 6.79 -0.98
N SER A 152 -6.17 6.48 -0.56
CA SER A 152 -6.46 5.32 0.27
C SER A 152 -7.38 4.36 -0.47
N PHE A 153 -7.16 3.06 -0.26
CA PHE A 153 -7.90 1.98 -0.92
C PHE A 153 -8.12 0.84 0.08
N PRO A 154 -9.19 0.04 -0.05
CA PRO A 154 -9.37 -1.16 0.76
C PRO A 154 -8.18 -2.12 0.59
N GLY A 155 -7.47 -2.40 1.68
CA GLY A 155 -6.25 -3.24 1.71
C GLY A 155 -6.48 -4.70 2.09
N GLY A 156 -7.74 -5.12 2.21
CA GLY A 156 -8.14 -6.44 2.72
C GLY A 156 -9.06 -6.33 3.94
N ASN A 157 -9.82 -7.39 4.20
CA ASN A 157 -10.80 -7.45 5.28
C ASN A 157 -10.60 -8.74 6.09
N THR A 158 -10.69 -8.64 7.42
CA THR A 158 -10.54 -9.77 8.35
C THR A 158 -11.85 -10.44 8.71
N ASP A 159 -12.96 -9.91 8.20
CA ASP A 159 -14.32 -10.24 8.62
C ASP A 159 -14.53 -9.98 10.14
N VAL A 160 -15.51 -10.65 10.73
CA VAL A 160 -15.81 -10.61 12.16
C VAL A 160 -14.58 -10.97 13.00
N GLN A 161 -14.16 -10.04 13.85
CA GLN A 161 -13.09 -10.26 14.83
C GLN A 161 -13.66 -10.73 16.17
N MET A 162 -12.88 -11.56 16.87
CA MET A 162 -13.19 -11.97 18.24
C MET A 162 -13.09 -10.78 19.21
N GLY A 163 -13.87 -10.80 20.28
CA GLY A 163 -13.97 -9.70 21.27
C GLY A 163 -12.69 -9.45 22.09
N GLY A 164 -11.69 -10.32 22.00
CA GLY A 164 -10.41 -10.20 22.69
C GLY A 164 -10.06 -11.44 23.50
N TRP A 165 -8.93 -11.35 24.19
CA TRP A 165 -8.46 -12.38 25.12
C TRP A 165 -8.41 -11.76 26.52
N PHE A 166 -9.07 -12.41 27.48
CA PHE A 166 -9.23 -11.89 28.84
C PHE A 166 -8.66 -12.91 29.84
N GLN A 167 -7.96 -12.42 30.86
CA GLN A 167 -7.44 -13.25 31.94
C GLN A 167 -8.54 -13.70 32.93
N LYS A 168 -9.65 -12.96 32.98
CA LYS A 168 -10.81 -13.21 33.83
C LYS A 168 -12.06 -13.12 32.96
N GLU A 169 -13.09 -13.88 33.33
CA GLU A 169 -14.40 -13.78 32.70
C GLU A 169 -15.02 -12.40 32.95
N ILE A 170 -15.78 -11.91 31.96
CA ILE A 170 -16.52 -10.65 32.02
C ILE A 170 -17.99 -11.02 32.00
N ASN A 171 -18.67 -10.91 33.14
CA ASN A 171 -20.07 -11.32 33.29
C ASN A 171 -21.02 -10.13 33.45
N SER A 172 -20.46 -8.95 33.75
CA SER A 172 -21.19 -7.73 34.06
C SER A 172 -20.47 -6.49 33.52
N VAL A 173 -21.14 -5.34 33.50
CA VAL A 173 -20.52 -4.07 33.05
C VAL A 173 -19.49 -3.59 34.07
N GLU A 174 -19.70 -3.91 35.34
CA GLU A 174 -18.82 -3.61 36.46
C GLU A 174 -17.44 -4.25 36.29
N ASP A 175 -17.37 -5.43 35.65
CA ASP A 175 -16.11 -6.13 35.37
C ASP A 175 -15.21 -5.38 34.36
N LEU A 176 -15.78 -4.43 33.60
CA LEU A 176 -15.04 -3.58 32.67
C LEU A 176 -14.35 -2.41 33.37
N GLN A 177 -14.75 -2.08 34.61
CA GLN A 177 -14.23 -0.93 35.35
C GLN A 177 -12.74 -1.12 35.66
N GLY A 178 -11.91 -0.21 35.15
CA GLY A 178 -10.46 -0.25 35.34
C GLY A 178 -9.74 -1.33 34.51
N LEU A 179 -10.45 -2.12 33.70
CA LEU A 179 -9.86 -3.13 32.83
C LEU A 179 -8.88 -2.48 31.84
N LYS A 180 -7.62 -2.89 31.87
CA LYS A 180 -6.61 -2.44 30.91
C LYS A 180 -6.69 -3.34 29.68
N MET A 181 -7.13 -2.78 28.55
CA MET A 181 -7.32 -3.56 27.32
C MET A 181 -6.66 -2.86 26.12
N ARG A 182 -5.92 -3.63 25.34
CA ARG A 182 -5.44 -3.21 24.02
C ARG A 182 -6.58 -3.33 23.03
N ILE A 183 -7.18 -2.19 22.67
CA ILE A 183 -8.28 -2.11 21.71
C ILE A 183 -8.14 -0.85 20.84
N PRO A 184 -7.99 -1.00 19.51
CA PRO A 184 -7.86 0.15 18.60
C PRO A 184 -9.22 0.75 18.20
N GLY A 185 -9.18 1.86 17.46
CA GLY A 185 -10.36 2.45 16.82
C GLY A 185 -11.39 3.05 17.79
N PHE A 186 -12.65 3.05 17.35
CA PHE A 186 -13.79 3.60 18.09
C PHE A 186 -14.28 2.68 19.21
N ALA A 187 -14.07 1.35 19.10
CA ALA A 187 -14.41 0.40 20.16
C ALA A 187 -13.72 0.74 21.49
N GLY A 188 -12.48 1.24 21.43
CA GLY A 188 -11.77 1.72 22.61
C GLY A 188 -12.27 3.05 23.19
N GLU A 189 -13.16 3.78 22.51
CA GLU A 189 -13.86 4.94 23.07
C GLU A 189 -15.12 4.48 23.80
N ILE A 190 -15.88 3.55 23.20
CA ILE A 190 -17.03 2.90 23.84
C ILE A 190 -16.63 2.22 25.15
N LEU A 191 -15.55 1.43 25.15
CA LEU A 191 -15.08 0.77 26.37
C LEU A 191 -14.55 1.75 27.43
N ALA A 192 -14.02 2.91 27.01
CA ALA A 192 -13.57 3.92 27.95
C ALA A 192 -14.73 4.59 28.68
N GLU A 193 -15.87 4.78 28.00
CA GLU A 193 -17.09 5.35 28.59
C GLU A 193 -17.65 4.46 29.71
N VAL A 194 -17.51 3.14 29.58
CA VAL A 194 -17.90 2.16 30.62
C VAL A 194 -16.77 1.86 31.61
N GLY A 195 -15.73 2.68 31.65
CA GLY A 195 -14.69 2.66 32.70
C GLY A 195 -13.43 1.85 32.40
N ALA A 196 -13.29 1.25 31.23
CA ALA A 196 -12.07 0.54 30.86
C ALA A 196 -10.93 1.52 30.48
N LYS A 197 -9.69 1.08 30.65
CA LYS A 197 -8.48 1.85 30.29
C LYS A 197 -7.88 1.33 28.99
N ARG A 198 -8.10 2.07 27.90
CA ARG A 198 -7.56 1.74 26.57
C ARG A 198 -6.04 1.86 26.51
N GLN A 199 -5.38 0.87 25.89
CA GLN A 199 -3.97 0.93 25.50
C GLN A 199 -3.79 0.80 23.98
N ILE A 200 -2.88 1.59 23.41
CA ILE A 200 -2.45 1.47 22.01
C ILE A 200 -1.05 0.86 22.00
N LEU A 201 -0.95 -0.37 21.52
CA LEU A 201 0.30 -1.11 21.42
C LEU A 201 0.47 -1.69 20.01
N PRO A 202 1.70 -1.71 19.45
CA PRO A 202 2.02 -2.48 18.26
C PRO A 202 1.67 -3.97 18.41
N LEU A 203 1.35 -4.65 17.30
CA LEU A 203 1.01 -6.08 17.33
C LEU A 203 2.14 -6.94 17.92
N VAL A 204 3.39 -6.59 17.64
CA VAL A 204 4.58 -7.34 18.11
C VAL A 204 4.75 -7.26 19.64
N SER A 205 4.20 -6.24 20.31
CA SER A 205 4.27 -6.10 21.77
C SER A 205 3.05 -6.68 22.52
N SER A 206 2.01 -7.16 21.81
CA SER A 206 0.76 -7.58 22.44
C SER A 206 0.80 -8.96 23.11
N THR A 207 1.86 -9.76 22.91
CA THR A 207 1.98 -11.13 23.43
C THR A 207 2.73 -11.25 24.76
N ARG A 208 3.09 -10.13 25.42
CA ARG A 208 3.95 -10.16 26.62
C ARG A 208 3.39 -9.47 27.87
N HIS A 209 2.13 -9.01 27.88
CA HIS A 209 1.58 -8.25 29.02
C HIS A 209 0.20 -8.75 29.41
#